data_AF-A0A6V7KZD5-F1
#
_entry.id   AF-A0A6V7KZD5-F1
#
_cell.length_a   1.000
_cell.length_b   1.000
_cell.length_c   1.000
_cell.angle_alpha   90.00
_cell.angle_beta   90.00
_cell.angle_gamma   90.00
#
_symmetry.space_group_name_H-M   'P 1'
#
loop_
_entity.id
_entity.type
_entity.pdbx_description
1 polymer ?
#
loop_
_entity_poly.entity_id
_entity_poly.type
_entity_poly.pdbx_seq_one_letter_code
_entity_poly.pdbx_strand_id
1 'polypeptide(L)' 'KDIEDDESAGFSSGNEDEESSWADWSGKDDTVICLLCPFKNEQFNIILEHMKLEHSFDFDETTKNLNFYEK' A
#
# COMPACT_ATOMS: atom_id res chain seq x y z
N LYS A 1 -2.18 51.99 21.29
CA LYS A 1 -2.80 50.87 22.03
C LYS A 1 -4.29 50.95 21.80
N ASP A 2 -4.96 50.08 21.09
CA ASP A 2 -4.62 48.80 20.47
C ASP A 2 -5.78 48.52 19.48
N ILE A 3 -5.46 48.23 18.22
CA ILE A 3 -5.70 46.95 17.54
C ILE A 3 -6.93 47.02 16.62
N GLU A 4 -6.62 46.98 15.32
CA GLU A 4 -7.53 46.80 14.21
C GLU A 4 -8.10 45.37 14.28
N ASP A 5 -9.42 45.26 14.26
CA ASP A 5 -10.17 44.00 14.24
C ASP A 5 -10.07 43.42 12.83
N ASP A 6 -9.06 42.57 12.62
CA ASP A 6 -8.84 41.79 11.40
C ASP A 6 -9.94 40.73 11.28
N GLU A 7 -10.90 41.00 10.39
CA GLU A 7 -11.91 40.07 9.91
C GLU A 7 -11.25 38.90 9.17
N SER A 8 -10.66 37.98 9.94
CA SER A 8 -10.15 36.70 9.48
C SER A 8 -11.32 35.84 9.00
N ALA A 9 -11.60 35.96 7.70
CA ALA A 9 -12.54 35.15 6.96
C ALA A 9 -12.38 33.69 7.37
N GLY A 10 -13.47 33.13 7.92
CA GLY A 10 -13.54 31.76 8.38
C GLY A 10 -13.04 30.80 7.32
N PHE A 11 -11.87 30.21 7.61
CA PHE A 11 -11.34 29.05 6.92
C PHE A 11 -12.25 27.86 7.25
N SER A 12 -13.36 27.73 6.53
CA SER A 12 -13.98 26.43 6.30
C SER A 12 -13.06 25.65 5.37
N SER A 13 -11.98 25.10 5.91
CA SER A 13 -11.40 23.91 5.30
C SER A 13 -12.17 22.73 5.82
N GLY A 14 -13.16 22.33 5.02
CA GLY A 14 -13.73 21.00 5.10
C GLY A 14 -12.60 20.00 5.02
N ASN A 15 -12.41 19.24 6.11
CA ASN A 15 -11.48 18.14 6.22
C ASN A 15 -11.98 16.89 5.45
N GLU A 16 -12.68 17.09 4.33
CA GLU A 16 -13.37 16.04 3.57
C GLU A 16 -12.55 15.50 2.38
N ASP A 17 -11.39 16.10 2.07
CA ASP A 17 -10.52 15.69 0.96
C ASP A 17 -9.35 14.78 1.36
N GLU A 18 -9.06 14.65 2.66
CA GLU A 18 -7.94 13.81 3.15
C GLU A 18 -8.24 12.32 3.10
N GLU A 19 -9.50 11.88 3.21
CA GLU A 19 -9.85 10.46 3.08
C GLU A 19 -9.81 9.96 1.62
N SER A 20 -10.07 10.86 0.67
CA SER A 20 -10.09 10.58 -0.77
C SER A 20 -8.69 10.29 -1.32
N SER A 21 -7.66 10.93 -0.76
CA SER A 21 -6.28 10.81 -1.24
C SER A 21 -5.60 9.47 -0.91
N TRP A 22 -6.08 8.72 0.09
CA TRP A 22 -5.58 7.36 0.39
C TRP A 22 -6.40 6.27 -0.34
N ALA A 23 -7.61 6.59 -0.80
CA ALA A 23 -8.46 5.66 -1.54
C ALA A 23 -7.91 5.33 -2.94
N ASP A 24 -7.06 6.18 -3.50
CA ASP A 24 -6.35 5.91 -4.76
C ASP A 24 -5.16 4.94 -4.58
N TRP A 25 -4.68 4.72 -3.35
CA TRP A 25 -3.63 3.74 -3.06
C TRP A 25 -4.17 2.32 -2.88
N SER A 26 -5.46 2.18 -2.55
CA SER A 26 -6.17 0.89 -2.66
C SER A 26 -6.54 0.61 -4.11
N GLY A 27 -5.55 0.76 -5.02
CA GLY A 27 -5.72 0.69 -6.46
C GLY A 27 -6.61 -0.47 -6.88
N LYS A 28 -7.49 -0.21 -7.85
CA LYS A 28 -8.60 -1.07 -8.33
C LYS A 28 -8.22 -2.48 -8.82
N ASP A 29 -6.97 -2.90 -8.68
CA ASP A 29 -6.45 -4.19 -9.08
C ASP A 29 -5.83 -4.88 -7.87
N ASP A 30 -6.67 -5.56 -7.06
CA ASP A 30 -6.28 -6.41 -5.93
C ASP A 30 -5.56 -7.71 -6.38
N THR A 31 -4.78 -7.67 -7.46
CA THR A 31 -4.09 -8.84 -8.00
C THR A 31 -2.61 -8.84 -7.62
N VAL A 32 -2.17 -9.95 -7.06
CA VAL A 32 -0.77 -10.25 -6.78
C VAL A 32 -0.16 -10.94 -8.00
N ILE A 33 1.03 -10.51 -8.42
CA ILE A 33 1.79 -11.14 -9.50
C ILE A 33 2.95 -11.98 -8.92
N CYS A 34 3.23 -13.12 -9.55
CA CYS A 34 4.41 -13.91 -9.25
C CYS A 34 5.69 -13.12 -9.56
N LEU A 35 6.71 -13.24 -8.71
CA LEU A 35 7.99 -12.55 -8.92
C LEU A 35 8.85 -13.16 -10.04
N LEU A 36 8.51 -14.37 -10.48
CA LEU A 36 9.34 -15.20 -11.35
C LEU A 36 8.71 -15.43 -12.73
N CYS A 37 7.42 -15.16 -12.90
CA CYS A 37 6.71 -15.32 -14.17
C CYS A 37 5.45 -14.43 -14.26
N PRO A 38 4.76 -14.35 -15.42
CA PRO A 38 3.57 -13.53 -15.60
C PRO A 38 2.27 -14.04 -14.91
N PHE A 39 2.32 -15.12 -14.12
CA PHE A 39 1.15 -15.63 -13.41
C PHE A 39 0.68 -14.61 -12.36
N LYS A 40 -0.64 -14.41 -12.26
CA LYS A 40 -1.27 -13.48 -11.31
C LYS A 40 -2.53 -14.07 -10.69
N ASN A 41 -2.82 -13.67 -9.46
CA ASN A 41 -3.97 -14.12 -8.70
C ASN A 41 -4.37 -13.08 -7.65
N GLU A 42 -5.63 -13.01 -7.27
CA GLU A 42 -6.12 -12.12 -6.20
C GLU A 42 -5.69 -12.60 -4.80
N GLN A 43 -5.37 -13.89 -4.67
CA GLN A 43 -5.05 -14.54 -3.41
C GLN A 43 -3.54 -14.70 -3.27
N PHE A 44 -2.94 -14.01 -2.30
CA PHE A 44 -1.49 -14.05 -2.04
C PHE A 44 -0.98 -15.47 -1.77
N ASN A 45 -1.72 -16.28 -1.01
CA ASN A 45 -1.38 -17.68 -0.72
C ASN A 45 -1.30 -18.56 -1.99
N ILE A 46 -2.10 -18.28 -3.01
CA ILE A 46 -2.04 -19.00 -4.29
C ILE A 46 -0.76 -18.66 -5.04
N ILE A 47 -0.29 -17.40 -4.95
CA ILE A 47 1.02 -17.01 -5.49
C ILE A 47 2.15 -17.71 -4.73
N LEU A 48 2.10 -17.78 -3.40
CA LEU A 48 3.10 -18.50 -2.60
C LEU A 48 3.19 -19.98 -2.98
N GLU A 49 2.06 -20.66 -3.14
CA GLU A 49 2.02 -22.07 -3.56
C GLU A 49 2.55 -22.23 -5.00
N HIS A 50 2.14 -21.36 -5.92
CA HIS A 50 2.64 -21.34 -7.29
C HIS A 50 4.17 -21.21 -7.35
N MET A 51 4.75 -20.32 -6.54
CA MET A 51 6.21 -20.17 -6.46
C MET A 51 6.90 -21.45 -5.99
N LYS A 52 6.31 -22.18 -5.02
CA LYS A 52 6.85 -23.44 -4.53
C LYS A 52 6.75 -24.55 -5.57
N LEU A 53 5.61 -24.70 -6.24
CA LEU A 53 5.35 -25.80 -7.16
C LEU A 53 6.01 -25.60 -8.53
N GLU A 54 5.88 -24.42 -9.14
CA GLU A 54 6.32 -24.18 -10.52
C GLU A 54 7.77 -23.69 -10.61
N HIS A 55 8.27 -23.06 -9.54
CA HIS A 55 9.61 -22.48 -9.52
C HIS A 55 10.55 -23.12 -8.49
N SER A 56 10.07 -24.09 -7.70
CA SER A 56 10.84 -24.65 -6.57
C SER A 56 11.39 -23.56 -5.64
N PHE A 57 10.64 -22.46 -5.50
CA PHE A 57 11.02 -21.29 -4.72
C PHE A 57 10.07 -21.13 -3.53
N ASP A 58 10.62 -21.21 -2.31
CA ASP A 58 9.86 -20.98 -1.08
C ASP A 58 10.11 -19.56 -0.57
N PHE A 59 9.11 -18.69 -0.76
CA PHE A 59 9.19 -17.28 -0.36
C PHE A 59 9.38 -17.14 1.14
N ASP A 60 8.56 -17.81 1.95
CA ASP A 60 8.62 -17.73 3.42
C ASP A 60 10.01 -18.13 3.95
N GLU A 61 10.55 -19.25 3.44
CA GLU A 61 11.87 -19.75 3.81
C GLU A 61 12.99 -18.78 3.40
N THR A 62 12.86 -18.15 2.22
CA THR A 62 13.85 -17.20 1.71
C THR A 62 13.84 -15.90 2.50
N THR A 63 12.65 -15.43 2.92
CA THR A 63 12.50 -14.15 3.62
C THR A 63 12.57 -14.28 5.14
N LYS A 64 12.63 -15.48 5.72
CA LYS A 64 12.57 -15.70 7.19
C LYS A 64 13.62 -14.95 8.00
N ASN A 65 14.77 -14.66 7.40
CA ASN A 65 15.88 -13.96 8.05
C ASN A 65 15.98 -12.50 7.61
N LEU A 66 15.13 -12.05 6.68
CA LEU A 66 15.04 -10.64 6.34
C LEU A 66 14.34 -9.92 7.47
N ASN A 67 15.06 -9.05 8.14
CA ASN A 67 14.45 -8.12 9.08
C ASN A 67 14.07 -6.83 8.35
N PHE A 68 13.21 -6.05 8.99
CA PHE A 68 12.57 -4.90 8.35
C PHE A 68 13.55 -3.77 7.96
N TYR A 69 14.77 -3.75 8.51
CA TYR A 69 15.66 -2.59 8.46
C TYR A 69 17.10 -2.87 8.01
N GLU A 70 17.41 -4.08 7.51
CA GLU A 70 18.76 -4.33 6.99
C GLU A 70 19.00 -3.58 5.67
N LYS A 71 20.11 -2.83 5.66
CA LYS A 71 20.45 -1.75 4.73
C LYS A 71 21.66 -2.12 3.88
#